data_AF-A0AAU2X1N3-F1
#
_entry.id   AF-A0AAU2X1N3-F1
#
_cell.length_a   1.000
_cell.length_b   1.000
_cell.length_c   1.000
_cell.angle_alpha   90.00
_cell.angle_beta   90.00
_cell.angle_gamma   90.00
#
_symmetry.space_group_name_H-M   'P 1'
#
loop_
_entity.id
_entity.type
_entity.pdbx_description
1 polymer ?
#
loop_
_entity_poly.entity_id
_entity_poly.type
_entity_poly.pdbx_seq_one_letter_code
_entity_poly.pdbx_strand_id
1 'polypeptide(L)'
;MTLRLRSLTRDEHLTFIKGKPSVSFLQCPSWGDVKSEWRSESIGWIDETGSVVGAAEVLYRQLPKIKRYLAYMPEGPVIDWFDGDLRRWLDPMLAHLKSQGAFSVKMGPPVVVNRWESETIKKAIAAKSARRLRDLPPDWTDERAGDVERQLRRLGWLQDQSAGAGFGDVQPRYVFQVPLMRRSLDDVHSGFNQLWRRNIKKAAKAGVEVVQGGREDLKTFHEVYKVTAVRDHFTPRPLPYFERMWDVLNAEDPERMRLYLAKHEGEVLASTTMVTVGDHVWYSYGASANHKREVRPSNAIQWRMLRDAYALGASVYDLRGISDTLDENDHLFGLIQFKLGTGGQAVEYLGEWDFPLNKVLHKALDLYMSRR
;
A
#
# COMPACT_ATOMS: atom_id res chain seq x y z
N MET A 1 31.23 2.46 -5.83
CA MET A 1 30.97 1.30 -6.70
C MET A 1 30.00 1.73 -7.78
N THR A 2 30.27 1.37 -9.03
CA THR A 2 29.45 1.78 -10.17
C THR A 2 28.37 0.74 -10.43
N LEU A 3 27.10 1.15 -10.46
CA LEU A 3 25.98 0.26 -10.78
C LEU A 3 25.65 0.33 -12.26
N ARG A 4 25.48 -0.83 -12.90
CA ARG A 4 24.96 -0.92 -14.27
C ARG A 4 23.48 -1.28 -14.24
N LEU A 5 22.64 -0.55 -14.98
CA LEU A 5 21.23 -0.87 -15.10
C LEU A 5 20.96 -1.70 -16.36
N ARG A 6 20.08 -2.69 -16.26
CA ARG A 6 19.52 -3.42 -17.42
C ARG A 6 18.09 -3.88 -17.14
N SER A 7 17.37 -4.26 -18.18
CA SER A 7 16.14 -5.04 -18.03
C SER A 7 16.46 -6.41 -17.41
N LEU A 8 15.59 -6.86 -16.51
CA LEU A 8 15.62 -8.19 -15.90
C LEU A 8 14.60 -9.09 -16.57
N THR A 9 14.88 -10.39 -16.58
CA THR A 9 13.81 -11.37 -16.78
C THR A 9 12.92 -11.41 -15.53
N ARG A 10 11.71 -11.96 -15.69
CA ARG A 10 10.80 -12.18 -14.55
C ARG A 10 11.47 -12.98 -13.45
N ASP A 11 12.16 -14.06 -13.81
CA ASP A 11 12.82 -14.94 -12.85
C ASP A 11 13.94 -14.23 -12.11
N GLU A 12 14.75 -13.41 -12.78
CA GLU A 12 15.80 -12.62 -12.13
C GLU A 12 15.23 -11.64 -11.11
N HIS A 13 14.13 -10.96 -11.45
CA HIS A 13 13.46 -10.05 -10.52
C HIS A 13 12.88 -10.81 -9.32
N LEU A 14 12.17 -11.93 -9.56
CA LEU A 14 11.63 -12.78 -8.50
C LEU A 14 12.72 -13.33 -7.59
N THR A 15 13.84 -13.81 -8.15
CA THR A 15 15.00 -14.27 -7.39
C THR A 15 15.56 -13.16 -6.51
N PHE A 16 15.66 -11.93 -7.00
CA PHE A 16 16.18 -10.81 -6.22
C PHE A 16 15.28 -10.41 -5.04
N ILE A 17 13.95 -10.36 -5.25
CA ILE A 17 13.02 -9.98 -4.17
C ILE A 17 12.76 -11.12 -3.19
N LYS A 18 13.00 -12.37 -3.60
CA LYS A 18 12.87 -13.54 -2.74
C LYS A 18 13.78 -13.42 -1.52
N GLY A 19 13.21 -13.62 -0.33
CA GLY A 19 13.93 -13.56 0.94
C GLY A 19 14.17 -12.14 1.47
N LYS A 20 13.76 -11.09 0.76
CA LYS A 20 13.66 -9.76 1.36
C LYS A 20 12.47 -9.72 2.32
N PRO A 21 12.61 -9.11 3.51
CA PRO A 21 11.53 -9.10 4.51
C PRO A 21 10.29 -8.40 3.96
N SER A 22 10.46 -7.18 3.43
CA SER A 22 9.36 -6.39 2.88
C SER A 22 9.69 -5.85 1.50
N VAL A 23 8.92 -6.28 0.50
CA VAL A 23 8.85 -5.71 -0.84
C VAL A 23 7.37 -5.49 -1.14
N SER A 24 7.00 -4.29 -1.60
CA SER A 24 5.62 -4.03 -1.97
C SER A 24 5.16 -5.02 -3.04
N PHE A 25 3.95 -5.55 -2.92
CA PHE A 25 3.34 -6.33 -3.99
C PHE A 25 3.17 -5.53 -5.29
N LEU A 26 3.24 -4.20 -5.23
CA LEU A 26 3.24 -3.31 -6.40
C LEU A 26 4.57 -3.33 -7.16
N GLN A 27 5.62 -3.91 -6.58
CA GLN A 27 6.95 -4.11 -7.17
C GLN A 27 7.21 -5.58 -7.55
N CYS A 28 6.23 -6.47 -7.42
CA CYS A 28 6.30 -7.81 -8.00
C CYS A 28 6.04 -7.75 -9.52
N PRO A 29 6.72 -8.56 -10.35
CA PRO A 29 6.45 -8.62 -11.80
C PRO A 29 4.98 -8.87 -12.16
N SER A 30 4.29 -9.72 -11.39
CA SER A 30 2.85 -9.97 -11.53
C SER A 30 2.01 -8.70 -11.48
N TRP A 31 2.44 -7.66 -10.78
CA TRP A 31 1.70 -6.41 -10.76
C TRP A 31 1.64 -5.71 -12.13
N GLY A 32 2.69 -5.86 -12.96
CA GLY A 32 2.68 -5.41 -14.35
C GLY A 32 1.53 -6.01 -15.15
N ASP A 33 1.32 -7.32 -15.00
CA ASP A 33 0.26 -8.06 -15.69
C ASP A 33 -1.15 -7.70 -15.18
N VAL A 34 -1.30 -7.35 -13.89
CA VAL A 34 -2.56 -6.80 -13.35
C VAL A 34 -2.92 -5.50 -14.08
N LYS A 35 -1.92 -4.68 -14.38
CA LYS A 35 -2.06 -3.38 -15.06
C LYS A 35 -2.03 -3.53 -16.58
N SER A 36 -2.86 -4.40 -17.15
CA SER A 36 -2.92 -4.70 -18.60
C SER A 36 -2.97 -3.48 -19.55
N GLU A 37 -3.50 -2.34 -19.09
CA GLU A 37 -3.58 -1.08 -19.84
C GLU A 37 -2.28 -0.25 -19.80
N TRP A 38 -1.25 -0.77 -19.15
CA TRP A 38 0.08 -0.19 -18.99
C TRP A 38 1.07 -1.18 -19.57
N ARG A 39 2.06 -0.69 -20.31
CA ARG A 39 3.25 -1.50 -20.62
C ARG A 39 4.04 -1.61 -19.32
N SER A 40 4.57 -2.78 -18.97
CA SER A 40 5.48 -2.90 -17.83
C SER A 40 6.86 -3.41 -18.23
N GLU A 41 7.83 -3.22 -17.33
CA GLU A 41 9.21 -3.67 -17.47
C GLU A 41 9.82 -3.88 -16.09
N SER A 42 10.44 -5.05 -15.88
CA SER A 42 11.34 -5.25 -14.75
C SER A 42 12.75 -4.76 -15.11
N ILE A 43 13.32 -3.87 -14.28
CA ILE A 43 14.70 -3.38 -14.41
C ILE A 43 15.51 -3.72 -13.15
N GLY A 44 16.83 -3.78 -13.28
CA GLY A 44 17.71 -4.16 -12.18
C GLY A 44 19.06 -3.46 -12.22
N TRP A 45 19.62 -3.26 -11.03
CA TRP A 45 20.96 -2.73 -10.80
C TRP A 45 21.92 -3.88 -10.57
N ILE A 46 22.99 -3.90 -11.36
CA ILE A 46 24.02 -4.92 -11.34
C ILE A 46 25.29 -4.30 -10.77
N ASP A 47 25.86 -4.94 -9.76
CA ASP A 47 27.13 -4.53 -9.18
C ASP A 47 28.34 -5.00 -10.02
N GLU A 48 29.54 -4.76 -9.53
CA GLU A 48 30.79 -5.10 -10.20
C GLU A 48 31.03 -6.62 -10.27
N THR A 49 30.38 -7.40 -9.40
CA THR A 49 30.44 -8.87 -9.37
C THR A 49 29.48 -9.53 -10.37
N GLY A 50 28.57 -8.75 -10.96
CA GLY A 50 27.50 -9.26 -11.82
C GLY A 50 26.22 -9.63 -11.06
N SER A 51 26.14 -9.33 -9.75
CA SER A 51 24.98 -9.64 -8.93
C SER A 51 23.89 -8.58 -9.05
N VAL A 52 22.63 -9.01 -9.02
CA VAL A 52 21.48 -8.08 -8.92
C VAL A 52 21.41 -7.55 -7.48
N VAL A 53 21.60 -6.25 -7.31
CA VAL A 53 21.58 -5.57 -6.00
C VAL A 53 20.40 -4.62 -5.82
N GLY A 54 19.64 -4.39 -6.89
CA GLY A 54 18.41 -3.59 -6.89
C GLY A 54 17.46 -4.08 -7.99
N ALA A 55 16.16 -3.86 -7.81
CA ALA A 55 15.17 -4.10 -8.86
C ALA A 55 14.00 -3.13 -8.79
N ALA A 56 13.28 -2.99 -9.90
CA ALA A 56 12.03 -2.24 -9.94
C ALA A 56 11.08 -2.82 -10.98
N GLU A 57 9.79 -2.85 -10.64
CA GLU A 57 8.72 -3.02 -11.63
C GLU A 57 8.25 -1.63 -12.08
N VAL A 58 8.49 -1.32 -13.35
CA VAL A 58 8.15 -0.04 -13.96
C VAL A 58 6.87 -0.18 -14.77
N LEU A 59 5.89 0.68 -14.50
CA LEU A 59 4.66 0.79 -15.27
C LEU A 59 4.71 2.02 -16.19
N TYR A 60 4.44 1.84 -17.47
CA TYR A 60 4.42 2.90 -18.47
C TYR A 60 2.99 3.19 -18.93
N ARG A 61 2.46 4.38 -18.59
CA ARG A 61 1.21 4.88 -19.15
C ARG A 61 1.48 5.76 -20.34
N GLN A 62 1.00 5.34 -21.50
CA GLN A 62 1.15 6.10 -22.73
C GLN A 62 0.22 7.32 -22.75
N LEU A 63 0.73 8.46 -23.23
CA LEU A 63 -0.12 9.59 -23.61
C LEU A 63 -0.97 9.24 -24.84
N PRO A 64 -2.22 9.73 -24.94
CA PRO A 64 -3.08 9.46 -26.09
C PRO A 64 -2.38 9.81 -27.42
N LYS A 65 -2.26 8.81 -28.30
CA LYS A 65 -1.72 8.93 -29.67
C LYS A 65 -0.23 9.34 -29.78
N ILE A 66 0.52 9.43 -28.69
CA ILE A 66 1.94 9.83 -28.70
C ILE A 66 2.76 8.73 -28.03
N LYS A 67 3.90 8.31 -28.62
CA LYS A 67 4.83 7.33 -28.01
C LYS A 67 5.68 7.97 -26.89
N ARG A 68 5.01 8.57 -25.91
CA ARG A 68 5.58 9.17 -24.70
C ARG A 68 4.84 8.65 -23.48
N TYR A 69 5.59 8.36 -22.43
CA TYR A 69 5.08 7.62 -21.29
C TYR A 69 5.30 8.34 -19.96
N LEU A 70 4.33 8.25 -19.06
CA LEU A 70 4.57 8.41 -17.64
C LEU A 70 5.13 7.06 -17.15
N ALA A 71 6.39 7.03 -16.72
CA ALA A 71 6.96 5.88 -16.05
C ALA A 71 6.65 5.96 -14.55
N TYR A 72 6.12 4.90 -13.96
CA TYR A 72 5.67 4.87 -12.58
C TYR A 72 6.15 3.61 -11.87
N MET A 73 6.80 3.79 -10.73
CA MET A 73 7.26 2.72 -9.83
C MET A 73 6.57 2.89 -8.46
N PRO A 74 5.33 2.39 -8.31
CA PRO A 74 4.59 2.48 -7.05
C PRO A 74 5.32 1.72 -5.94
N GLU A 75 5.53 2.36 -4.79
CA GLU A 75 6.18 1.74 -3.61
C GLU A 75 7.58 1.13 -3.92
N GLY A 76 8.29 1.70 -4.89
CA GLY A 76 9.64 1.32 -5.29
C GLY A 76 10.46 2.53 -5.78
N PRO A 77 11.61 2.29 -6.43
CA PRO A 77 12.26 1.00 -6.64
C PRO A 77 12.73 0.27 -5.37
N VAL A 78 13.03 -1.02 -5.48
CA VAL A 78 13.60 -1.88 -4.43
C VAL A 78 15.12 -1.80 -4.50
N ILE A 79 15.66 -0.74 -3.90
CA ILE A 79 17.10 -0.43 -3.83
C ILE A 79 17.50 -0.13 -2.37
N ASP A 80 18.80 -0.01 -2.12
CA ASP A 80 19.26 0.53 -0.84
C ASP A 80 19.12 2.06 -0.82
N TRP A 81 18.02 2.52 -0.25
CA TRP A 81 17.73 3.95 -0.08
C TRP A 81 18.67 4.64 0.92
N PHE A 82 19.46 3.89 1.69
CA PHE A 82 20.37 4.43 2.71
C PHE A 82 21.85 4.29 2.34
N ASP A 83 22.15 3.96 1.08
CA ASP A 83 23.50 3.77 0.55
C ASP A 83 24.38 5.05 0.53
N GLY A 84 23.83 6.21 0.88
CA GLY A 84 24.55 7.47 1.07
C GLY A 84 24.76 8.29 -0.21
N ASP A 85 24.74 7.68 -1.40
CA ASP A 85 24.72 8.39 -2.69
C ASP A 85 23.66 7.85 -3.64
N LEU A 86 22.45 8.42 -3.59
CA LEU A 86 21.33 8.00 -4.43
C LEU A 86 21.55 8.21 -5.93
N ARG A 87 22.52 9.06 -6.35
CA ARG A 87 22.80 9.30 -7.78
C ARG A 87 23.16 8.03 -8.52
N ARG A 88 23.99 7.18 -7.89
CA ARG A 88 24.45 5.93 -8.51
C ARG A 88 23.30 4.98 -8.83
N TRP A 89 22.17 5.12 -8.15
CA TRP A 89 20.96 4.35 -8.38
C TRP A 89 20.04 5.06 -9.38
N LEU A 90 19.77 6.35 -9.16
CA LEU A 90 18.72 7.07 -9.87
C LEU A 90 19.16 7.57 -11.25
N ASP A 91 20.40 8.01 -11.45
CA ASP A 91 20.87 8.51 -12.74
C ASP A 91 20.81 7.45 -13.87
N PRO A 92 21.33 6.22 -13.70
CA PRO A 92 21.22 5.20 -14.74
C PRO A 92 19.75 4.79 -14.99
N MET A 93 18.91 4.78 -13.95
CA MET A 93 17.47 4.55 -14.08
C MET A 93 16.81 5.64 -14.93
N LEU A 94 17.04 6.91 -14.63
CA LEU A 94 16.48 8.03 -15.39
C LEU A 94 16.94 8.01 -16.85
N ALA A 95 18.22 7.67 -17.11
CA ALA A 95 18.75 7.52 -18.46
C ALA A 95 18.05 6.39 -19.23
N HIS A 96 17.85 5.22 -18.60
CA HIS A 96 17.12 4.10 -19.20
C HIS A 96 15.67 4.46 -19.51
N LEU A 97 14.93 5.00 -18.53
CA LEU A 97 13.53 5.38 -18.68
C LEU A 97 13.34 6.44 -19.77
N LYS A 98 14.28 7.40 -19.88
CA LYS A 98 14.31 8.37 -20.98
C LYS A 98 14.46 7.70 -22.33
N SER A 99 15.35 6.70 -22.45
CA SER A 99 15.51 5.92 -23.68
C SER A 99 14.25 5.12 -24.04
N GLN A 100 13.48 4.70 -23.03
CA GLN A 100 12.17 4.06 -23.17
C GLN A 100 11.03 5.06 -23.49
N GLY A 101 11.35 6.34 -23.72
CA GLY A 101 10.40 7.36 -24.13
C GLY A 101 9.61 7.99 -22.97
N ALA A 102 10.05 7.80 -21.72
CA ALA A 102 9.43 8.46 -20.59
C ALA A 102 9.59 9.98 -20.68
N PHE A 103 8.50 10.71 -20.44
CA PHE A 103 8.52 12.18 -20.32
C PHE A 103 8.53 12.63 -18.86
N SER A 104 8.06 11.77 -17.96
CA SER A 104 8.06 11.98 -16.51
C SER A 104 8.26 10.62 -15.83
N VAL A 105 8.95 10.63 -14.70
CA VAL A 105 9.12 9.45 -13.84
C VAL A 105 8.48 9.77 -12.50
N LYS A 106 7.58 8.91 -12.03
CA LYS A 106 7.01 8.97 -10.68
C LYS A 106 7.46 7.74 -9.89
N MET A 107 7.82 7.91 -8.63
CA MET A 107 8.15 6.80 -7.73
C MET A 107 7.66 7.09 -6.32
N GLY A 108 7.35 6.04 -5.57
CA GLY A 108 7.04 6.13 -4.14
C GLY A 108 8.09 5.35 -3.35
N PRO A 109 9.18 5.97 -2.89
CA PRO A 109 10.20 5.26 -2.12
C PRO A 109 9.56 4.59 -0.89
N PRO A 110 9.78 3.29 -0.63
CA PRO A 110 9.26 2.60 0.56
C PRO A 110 10.05 2.97 1.83
N VAL A 111 10.38 4.25 1.99
CA VAL A 111 11.14 4.81 3.12
C VAL A 111 10.15 5.32 4.15
N VAL A 112 10.16 4.73 5.35
CA VAL A 112 9.36 5.22 6.47
C VAL A 112 10.03 6.44 7.08
N VAL A 113 9.25 7.50 7.31
CA VAL A 113 9.71 8.75 7.92
C VAL A 113 9.32 8.79 9.39
N ASN A 114 8.02 8.66 9.69
CA ASN A 114 7.46 8.86 11.02
C ASN A 114 6.51 7.73 11.43
N ARG A 115 6.38 7.52 12.74
CA ARG A 115 5.38 6.64 13.35
C ARG A 115 4.69 7.33 14.52
N TRP A 116 3.39 7.10 14.64
CA TRP A 116 2.59 7.48 15.80
C TRP A 116 1.85 6.26 16.34
N GLU A 117 2.08 5.94 17.59
CA GLU A 117 1.41 4.87 18.30
C GLU A 117 -0.07 5.20 18.51
N SER A 118 -0.91 4.16 18.56
CA SER A 118 -2.35 4.32 18.78
C SER A 118 -2.69 5.19 19.99
N GLU A 119 -1.91 5.10 21.08
CA GLU A 119 -2.18 5.85 22.31
C GLU A 119 -1.91 7.35 22.16
N THR A 120 -0.87 7.73 21.42
CA THR A 120 -0.56 9.14 21.10
C THR A 120 -1.69 9.76 20.30
N ILE A 121 -2.15 9.06 19.25
CA ILE A 121 -3.24 9.52 18.40
C ILE A 121 -4.57 9.61 19.18
N LYS A 122 -4.91 8.60 19.99
CA LYS A 122 -6.14 8.60 20.81
C LYS A 122 -6.16 9.74 21.82
N LYS A 123 -5.03 10.01 22.50
CA LYS A 123 -4.91 11.12 23.45
C LYS A 123 -5.14 12.46 22.75
N ALA A 124 -4.56 12.65 21.57
CA ALA A 124 -4.74 13.86 20.78
C ALA A 124 -6.20 14.09 20.34
N ILE A 125 -6.87 13.03 19.87
CA ILE A 125 -8.30 13.07 19.51
C ILE A 125 -9.14 13.44 20.73
N ALA A 126 -8.95 12.75 21.86
CA ALA A 126 -9.71 12.98 23.08
C ALA A 126 -9.51 14.40 23.65
N ALA A 127 -8.30 14.94 23.56
CA ALA A 127 -7.97 16.30 23.98
C ALA A 127 -8.33 17.36 22.93
N LYS A 128 -8.73 16.97 21.72
CA LYS A 128 -8.92 17.86 20.56
C LYS A 128 -7.71 18.77 20.30
N SER A 129 -6.52 18.25 20.53
CA SER A 129 -5.27 19.04 20.53
C SER A 129 -4.61 19.16 19.16
N ALA A 130 -5.08 18.39 18.17
CA ALA A 130 -4.55 18.37 16.81
C ALA A 130 -5.67 18.11 15.80
N ARG A 131 -5.54 18.65 14.58
CA ARG A 131 -6.47 18.38 13.48
C ARG A 131 -5.92 17.37 12.48
N ARG A 132 -4.59 17.20 12.45
CA ARG A 132 -3.90 16.24 11.58
C ARG A 132 -2.80 15.50 12.35
N LEU A 133 -2.43 14.31 11.86
CA LEU A 133 -1.31 13.53 12.40
C LEU A 133 -0.01 14.34 12.43
N ARG A 134 0.26 15.10 11.38
CA ARG A 134 1.45 15.96 11.27
C ARG A 134 1.50 17.11 12.28
N ASP A 135 0.38 17.43 12.93
CA ASP A 135 0.35 18.44 13.99
C ASP A 135 0.87 17.86 15.33
N LEU A 136 1.05 16.54 15.40
CA LEU A 136 1.57 15.83 16.57
C LEU A 136 3.05 15.51 16.41
N PRO A 137 3.85 15.62 17.49
CA PRO A 137 5.18 15.04 17.49
C PRO A 137 5.07 13.52 17.26
N PRO A 138 5.86 12.95 16.34
CA PRO A 138 5.92 11.50 16.14
C PRO A 138 6.54 10.81 17.35
N ASP A 139 6.10 9.58 17.62
CA ASP A 139 6.69 8.72 18.66
C ASP A 139 8.04 8.15 18.20
N TRP A 140 8.25 8.09 16.88
CA TRP A 140 9.51 7.69 16.26
C TRP A 140 9.70 8.32 14.89
N THR A 141 10.93 8.73 14.59
CA THR A 141 11.35 9.28 13.29
C THR A 141 12.63 8.58 12.82
N ASP A 142 12.72 8.23 11.54
CA ASP A 142 13.97 7.77 10.92
C ASP A 142 14.78 8.97 10.42
N GLU A 143 15.85 9.34 11.12
CA GLU A 143 16.69 10.49 10.73
C GLU A 143 17.29 10.32 9.33
N ARG A 144 17.55 9.07 8.91
CA ARG A 144 18.10 8.76 7.58
C ARG A 144 17.11 9.10 6.47
N ALA A 145 15.80 9.06 6.74
CA ALA A 145 14.79 9.46 5.76
C ALA A 145 14.93 10.95 5.36
N GLY A 146 15.36 11.80 6.30
CA GLY A 146 15.67 13.21 6.01
C GLY A 146 16.86 13.38 5.06
N ASP A 147 17.85 12.49 5.13
CA ASP A 147 18.95 12.48 4.15
C ASP A 147 18.48 12.06 2.76
N VAL A 148 17.61 11.04 2.67
CA VAL A 148 16.98 10.62 1.41
C VAL A 148 16.22 11.78 0.79
N GLU A 149 15.37 12.46 1.57
CA GLU A 149 14.61 13.62 1.12
C GLU A 149 15.53 14.72 0.54
N ARG A 150 16.56 15.10 1.29
CA ARG A 150 17.52 16.13 0.87
C ARG A 150 18.26 15.74 -0.41
N GLN A 151 18.64 14.47 -0.54
CA GLN A 151 19.26 13.97 -1.76
C GLN A 151 18.30 14.05 -2.95
N LEU A 152 17.07 13.55 -2.82
CA LEU A 152 16.07 13.62 -3.88
C LEU A 152 15.85 15.06 -4.38
N ARG A 153 15.65 16.01 -3.46
CA ARG A 153 15.51 17.44 -3.80
C ARG A 153 16.75 17.99 -4.52
N ARG A 154 17.95 17.67 -4.03
CA ARG A 154 19.22 18.10 -4.65
C ARG A 154 19.39 17.53 -6.06
N LEU A 155 18.89 16.33 -6.31
CA LEU A 155 18.91 15.69 -7.62
C LEU A 155 17.83 16.22 -8.56
N GLY A 156 16.95 17.12 -8.09
CA GLY A 156 15.91 17.73 -8.92
C GLY A 156 14.61 16.94 -8.96
N TRP A 157 14.43 15.96 -8.07
CA TRP A 157 13.11 15.35 -7.85
C TRP A 157 12.20 16.35 -7.16
N LEU A 158 10.96 16.36 -7.62
CA LEU A 158 9.88 17.18 -7.14
C LEU A 158 8.97 16.31 -6.28
N GLN A 159 8.40 16.90 -5.24
CA GLN A 159 7.32 16.28 -4.50
C GLN A 159 6.21 17.32 -4.43
N ASP A 160 5.02 16.94 -4.89
CA ASP A 160 3.85 17.80 -4.75
C ASP A 160 3.52 17.97 -3.26
N GLN A 161 3.11 19.17 -2.87
CA GLN A 161 2.62 19.38 -1.52
C GLN A 161 1.28 18.69 -1.42
N SER A 162 1.24 17.56 -0.70
CA SER A 162 0.07 16.71 -0.49
C SER A 162 -1.24 17.52 -0.41
N ALA A 163 -1.97 17.64 -1.52
CA ALA A 163 -3.21 18.42 -1.57
C ALA A 163 -4.39 17.66 -0.93
N GLY A 164 -4.26 16.34 -0.75
CA GLY A 164 -5.25 15.48 -0.12
C GLY A 164 -4.83 15.07 1.29
N ALA A 165 -5.81 14.99 2.20
CA ALA A 165 -5.71 14.54 3.57
C ALA A 165 -5.19 13.08 3.66
N GLY A 166 -3.91 12.83 3.39
CA GLY A 166 -3.25 11.52 3.36
C GLY A 166 -3.48 10.66 2.10
N PHE A 167 -4.42 11.04 1.23
CA PHE A 167 -4.74 10.35 -0.04
C PHE A 167 -4.45 11.21 -1.30
N GLY A 168 -3.69 12.30 -1.16
CA GLY A 168 -3.36 13.18 -2.30
C GLY A 168 -2.39 12.55 -3.31
N ASP A 169 -1.64 11.53 -2.90
CA ASP A 169 -0.70 10.76 -3.72
C ASP A 169 -1.43 9.54 -4.36
N VAL A 170 -0.87 8.94 -5.42
CA VAL A 170 -1.46 7.75 -6.07
C VAL A 170 -1.44 6.55 -5.14
N GLN A 171 -0.43 6.44 -4.28
CA GLN A 171 -0.41 5.55 -3.11
C GLN A 171 -0.57 6.36 -1.82
N PRO A 172 -1.20 5.81 -0.77
CA PRO A 172 -1.37 6.53 0.49
C PRO A 172 -0.01 6.80 1.15
N ARG A 173 0.25 8.05 1.50
CA ARG A 173 1.46 8.44 2.25
C ARG A 173 1.41 7.94 3.69
N TYR A 174 0.24 7.97 4.30
CA TYR A 174 0.00 7.46 5.65
C TYR A 174 -0.71 6.11 5.57
N VAL A 175 -0.18 5.11 6.24
CA VAL A 175 -0.82 3.79 6.42
C VAL A 175 -0.98 3.48 7.89
N PHE A 176 -1.68 2.40 8.22
CA PHE A 176 -1.80 1.93 9.59
C PHE A 176 -1.35 0.49 9.69
N GLN A 177 -0.35 0.23 10.52
CA GLN A 177 0.31 -1.08 10.61
C GLN A 177 0.22 -1.64 12.02
N VAL A 178 0.01 -2.95 12.12
CA VAL A 178 0.14 -3.69 13.38
C VAL A 178 1.47 -4.46 13.32
N PRO A 179 2.48 -4.08 14.12
CA PRO A 179 3.70 -4.86 14.26
C PRO A 179 3.39 -6.21 14.89
N LEU A 180 3.86 -7.28 14.26
CA LEU A 180 3.70 -8.67 14.72
C LEU A 180 5.03 -9.30 15.13
N MET A 181 6.15 -8.82 14.58
CA MET A 181 7.48 -9.35 14.87
C MET A 181 7.76 -9.34 16.39
N ARG A 182 8.23 -10.49 16.92
CA ARG A 182 8.58 -10.70 18.34
C ARG A 182 7.43 -10.48 19.33
N ARG A 183 6.17 -10.55 18.89
CA ARG A 183 4.99 -10.50 19.77
C ARG A 183 4.26 -11.82 19.70
N SER A 184 3.67 -12.27 20.80
CA SER A 184 2.71 -13.38 20.73
C SER A 184 1.37 -12.88 20.17
N LEU A 185 0.53 -13.80 19.66
CA LEU A 185 -0.82 -13.46 19.25
C LEU A 185 -1.66 -12.89 20.41
N ASP A 186 -1.41 -13.34 21.64
CA ASP A 186 -2.05 -12.82 22.86
C ASP A 186 -1.61 -11.39 23.17
N ASP A 187 -0.33 -11.05 22.96
CA ASP A 187 0.17 -9.66 23.10
C ASP A 187 -0.46 -8.74 22.06
N VAL A 188 -0.63 -9.23 20.83
CA VAL A 188 -1.30 -8.46 19.76
C VAL A 188 -2.76 -8.23 20.11
N HIS A 189 -3.49 -9.27 20.51
CA HIS A 189 -4.90 -9.17 20.91
C HIS A 189 -5.12 -8.31 22.17
N SER A 190 -4.17 -8.34 23.11
CA SER A 190 -4.18 -7.49 24.31
C SER A 190 -3.93 -6.02 23.99
N GLY A 191 -3.18 -5.74 22.91
CA GLY A 191 -2.99 -4.38 22.38
C GLY A 191 -4.25 -3.75 21.78
N PHE A 192 -5.26 -4.55 21.42
CA PHE A 192 -6.52 -4.01 20.89
C PHE A 192 -7.20 -3.10 21.92
N ASN A 193 -8.04 -2.16 21.48
CA ASN A 193 -8.86 -1.43 22.44
C ASN A 193 -10.00 -2.32 22.97
N GLN A 194 -10.61 -1.91 24.09
CA GLN A 194 -11.68 -2.69 24.73
C GLN A 194 -12.90 -2.86 23.81
N LEU A 195 -13.19 -1.88 22.94
CA LEU A 195 -14.32 -1.95 22.01
C LEU A 195 -14.09 -3.02 20.94
N TRP A 196 -12.88 -3.12 20.39
CA TRP A 196 -12.50 -4.13 19.40
C TRP A 196 -12.58 -5.54 19.95
N ARG A 197 -12.00 -5.79 21.13
CA ARG A 197 -12.12 -7.10 21.80
C ARG A 197 -13.58 -7.48 22.05
N ARG A 198 -14.42 -6.53 22.47
CA ARG A 198 -15.86 -6.75 22.65
C ARG A 198 -16.55 -7.04 21.33
N ASN A 199 -16.22 -6.33 20.25
CA ASN A 199 -16.83 -6.52 18.94
C ASN A 199 -16.45 -7.87 18.31
N ILE A 200 -15.22 -8.35 18.48
CA ILE A 200 -14.80 -9.69 18.05
C ILE A 200 -15.64 -10.76 18.76
N LYS A 201 -15.76 -10.67 20.10
CA LYS A 201 -16.60 -11.59 20.88
C LYS A 201 -18.08 -11.50 20.50
N LYS A 202 -18.58 -10.29 20.23
CA LYS A 202 -19.95 -10.05 19.79
C LYS A 202 -20.22 -10.73 18.45
N ALA A 203 -19.31 -10.60 17.48
CA ALA A 203 -19.45 -11.24 16.18
C ALA A 203 -19.52 -12.77 16.30
N ALA A 204 -18.62 -13.36 17.09
CA ALA A 204 -18.63 -14.80 17.34
C ALA A 204 -19.94 -15.25 18.02
N LYS A 205 -20.40 -14.52 19.05
CA LYS A 205 -21.67 -14.83 19.75
C LYS A 205 -22.90 -14.67 18.85
N ALA A 206 -22.85 -13.73 17.91
CA ALA A 206 -23.92 -13.53 16.93
C ALA A 206 -23.92 -14.58 15.81
N GLY A 207 -22.96 -15.51 15.77
CA GLY A 207 -22.89 -16.53 14.72
C GLY A 207 -22.29 -16.02 13.41
N VAL A 208 -21.45 -14.98 13.46
CA VAL A 208 -20.67 -14.57 12.29
C VAL A 208 -19.55 -15.59 12.05
N GLU A 209 -19.54 -16.19 10.87
CA GLU A 209 -18.52 -17.11 10.41
C GLU A 209 -17.61 -16.43 9.40
N VAL A 210 -16.28 -16.57 9.56
CA VAL A 210 -15.32 -16.05 8.58
C VAL A 210 -14.66 -17.22 7.87
N VAL A 211 -14.87 -17.29 6.55
CA VAL A 211 -14.31 -18.32 5.68
C VAL A 211 -13.32 -17.70 4.69
N GLN A 212 -12.34 -18.49 4.27
CA GLN A 212 -11.50 -18.17 3.12
C GLN A 212 -12.28 -18.56 1.85
N GLY A 213 -12.49 -17.60 0.96
CA GLY A 213 -13.18 -17.79 -0.31
C GLY A 213 -12.22 -18.11 -1.45
N GLY A 214 -12.79 -18.58 -2.56
CA GLY A 214 -12.08 -18.87 -3.80
C GLY A 214 -12.19 -17.75 -4.85
N ARG A 215 -11.68 -18.02 -6.05
CA ARG A 215 -11.77 -17.12 -7.21
C ARG A 215 -13.23 -16.82 -7.57
N GLU A 216 -14.08 -17.84 -7.49
CA GLU A 216 -15.51 -17.81 -7.78
C GLU A 216 -16.29 -16.86 -6.86
N ASP A 217 -15.80 -16.64 -5.65
CA ASP A 217 -16.40 -15.75 -4.66
C ASP A 217 -16.11 -14.27 -4.94
N LEU A 218 -15.23 -13.94 -5.91
CA LEU A 218 -14.92 -12.54 -6.26
C LEU A 218 -16.14 -11.78 -6.76
N LYS A 219 -17.13 -12.47 -7.36
CA LYS A 219 -18.42 -11.86 -7.71
C LYS A 219 -19.15 -11.37 -6.47
N THR A 220 -19.24 -12.22 -5.44
CA THR A 220 -19.87 -11.88 -4.15
C THR A 220 -19.13 -10.75 -3.45
N PHE A 221 -17.79 -10.78 -3.44
CA PHE A 221 -16.97 -9.67 -2.97
C PHE A 221 -17.30 -8.37 -3.71
N HIS A 222 -17.38 -8.40 -5.05
CA HIS A 222 -17.63 -7.21 -5.86
C HIS A 222 -19.01 -6.60 -5.62
N GLU A 223 -20.02 -7.43 -5.36
CA GLU A 223 -21.36 -6.97 -4.99
C GLU A 223 -21.33 -6.14 -3.70
N VAL A 224 -20.67 -6.64 -2.65
CA VAL A 224 -20.50 -5.89 -1.38
C VAL A 224 -19.60 -4.67 -1.56
N TYR A 225 -18.57 -4.77 -2.41
CA TYR A 225 -17.64 -3.68 -2.71
C TYR A 225 -18.34 -2.49 -3.40
N LYS A 226 -19.27 -2.75 -4.32
CA LYS A 226 -20.11 -1.70 -4.92
C LYS A 226 -20.96 -0.97 -3.87
N VAL A 227 -21.53 -1.70 -2.90
CA VAL A 227 -22.29 -1.09 -1.79
C VAL A 227 -21.41 -0.14 -0.99
N THR A 228 -20.17 -0.56 -0.70
CA THR A 228 -19.18 0.27 -0.02
C THR A 228 -18.80 1.50 -0.84
N ALA A 229 -18.60 1.34 -2.16
CA ALA A 229 -18.25 2.43 -3.07
C ALA A 229 -19.33 3.52 -3.16
N VAL A 230 -20.60 3.11 -3.21
CA VAL A 230 -21.73 4.05 -3.18
C VAL A 230 -21.78 4.80 -1.86
N ARG A 231 -21.63 4.09 -0.73
CA ARG A 231 -21.67 4.67 0.61
C ARG A 231 -20.54 5.67 0.85
N ASP A 232 -19.33 5.31 0.43
CA ASP A 232 -18.10 6.06 0.72
C ASP A 232 -17.71 6.98 -0.46
N HIS A 233 -18.62 7.16 -1.43
CA HIS A 233 -18.52 8.09 -2.56
C HIS A 233 -17.27 7.98 -3.43
N PHE A 234 -16.82 6.75 -3.72
CA PHE A 234 -15.69 6.51 -4.64
C PHE A 234 -16.10 5.71 -5.88
N THR A 235 -15.31 5.81 -6.95
CA THR A 235 -15.52 5.01 -8.17
C THR A 235 -14.98 3.59 -7.98
N PRO A 236 -15.81 2.54 -7.97
CA PRO A 236 -15.34 1.17 -7.78
C PRO A 236 -14.55 0.67 -9.00
N ARG A 237 -13.53 -0.15 -8.75
CA ARG A 237 -12.92 -0.97 -9.80
C ARG A 237 -13.93 -2.00 -10.33
N PRO A 238 -13.90 -2.33 -11.63
CA PRO A 238 -14.80 -3.33 -12.21
C PRO A 238 -14.40 -4.75 -11.77
N LEU A 239 -15.33 -5.71 -11.73
CA LEU A 239 -15.06 -7.11 -11.33
C LEU A 239 -13.86 -7.74 -12.07
N PRO A 240 -13.72 -7.59 -13.41
CA PRO A 240 -12.57 -8.11 -14.15
C PRO A 240 -11.20 -7.65 -13.63
N TYR A 241 -11.13 -6.49 -12.96
CA TYR A 241 -9.89 -6.04 -12.33
C TYR A 241 -9.48 -6.98 -11.19
N PHE A 242 -10.42 -7.39 -10.35
CA PHE A 242 -10.17 -8.26 -9.20
C PHE A 242 -9.95 -9.72 -9.63
N GLU A 243 -10.68 -10.19 -10.64
CA GLU A 243 -10.46 -11.52 -11.24
C GLU A 243 -9.04 -11.61 -11.82
N ARG A 244 -8.62 -10.60 -12.60
CA ARG A 244 -7.25 -10.54 -13.10
C ARG A 244 -6.22 -10.46 -11.98
N MET A 245 -6.47 -9.61 -10.97
CA MET A 245 -5.58 -9.50 -9.82
C MET A 245 -5.40 -10.86 -9.13
N TRP A 246 -6.48 -11.61 -8.90
CA TRP A 246 -6.40 -12.95 -8.35
C TRP A 246 -5.58 -13.89 -9.24
N ASP A 247 -5.93 -14.00 -10.51
CA ASP A 247 -5.32 -14.95 -11.45
C ASP A 247 -3.82 -14.72 -11.59
N VAL A 248 -3.44 -13.47 -11.78
CA VAL A 248 -2.06 -13.06 -12.05
C VAL A 248 -1.18 -13.15 -10.80
N LEU A 249 -1.67 -12.68 -9.66
CA LEU A 249 -0.92 -12.72 -8.41
C LEU A 249 -0.73 -14.17 -7.93
N ASN A 250 -1.78 -14.99 -8.01
CA ASN A 250 -1.72 -16.38 -7.55
C ASN A 250 -1.03 -17.33 -8.54
N ALA A 251 -0.93 -16.97 -9.82
CA ALA A 251 -0.08 -17.70 -10.78
C ALA A 251 1.42 -17.53 -10.47
N GLU A 252 1.83 -16.37 -9.93
CA GLU A 252 3.21 -16.12 -9.51
C GLU A 252 3.55 -16.78 -8.17
N ASP A 253 2.60 -16.78 -7.23
CA ASP A 253 2.73 -17.43 -5.92
C ASP A 253 1.32 -17.79 -5.42
N PRO A 254 0.97 -19.08 -5.28
CA PRO A 254 -0.40 -19.53 -4.97
C PRO A 254 -1.02 -18.93 -3.71
N GLU A 255 -0.20 -18.43 -2.77
CA GLU A 255 -0.66 -17.83 -1.52
C GLU A 255 -0.52 -16.29 -1.50
N ARG A 256 -0.18 -15.68 -2.65
CA ARG A 256 0.03 -14.23 -2.82
C ARG A 256 -1.24 -13.45 -2.48
N MET A 257 -2.40 -13.87 -2.96
CA MET A 257 -3.69 -13.20 -2.74
C MET A 257 -4.72 -14.17 -2.17
N ARG A 258 -5.30 -13.81 -1.02
CA ARG A 258 -6.42 -14.54 -0.40
C ARG A 258 -7.67 -13.67 -0.33
N LEU A 259 -8.84 -14.30 -0.32
CA LEU A 259 -10.14 -13.66 -0.15
C LEU A 259 -10.80 -14.18 1.12
N TYR A 260 -11.42 -13.28 1.89
CA TYR A 260 -12.16 -13.63 3.09
C TYR A 260 -13.60 -13.14 2.97
N LEU A 261 -14.52 -13.92 3.53
CA LEU A 261 -15.96 -13.64 3.58
C LEU A 261 -16.45 -13.82 5.01
N ALA A 262 -17.08 -12.78 5.57
CA ALA A 262 -17.79 -12.86 6.84
C ALA A 262 -19.29 -13.08 6.57
N LYS A 263 -19.77 -14.28 6.91
CA LYS A 263 -21.14 -14.75 6.69
C LYS A 263 -21.94 -14.69 7.99
N HIS A 264 -23.21 -14.34 7.90
CA HIS A 264 -24.18 -14.41 9.00
C HIS A 264 -25.52 -14.86 8.42
N GLU A 265 -26.07 -15.96 8.92
CA GLU A 265 -27.34 -16.56 8.43
C GLU A 265 -27.31 -16.80 6.90
N GLY A 266 -26.17 -17.28 6.38
CA GLY A 266 -25.97 -17.56 4.95
C GLY A 266 -25.63 -16.34 4.08
N GLU A 267 -25.70 -15.12 4.61
CA GLU A 267 -25.44 -13.88 3.87
C GLU A 267 -24.03 -13.34 4.11
N VAL A 268 -23.32 -12.89 3.05
CA VAL A 268 -22.02 -12.21 3.18
C VAL A 268 -22.22 -10.74 3.56
N LEU A 269 -21.78 -10.36 4.77
CA LEU A 269 -21.91 -9.00 5.28
C LEU A 269 -20.60 -8.19 5.22
N ALA A 270 -19.45 -8.85 5.13
CA ALA A 270 -18.18 -8.20 4.84
C ALA A 270 -17.28 -9.12 4.02
N SER A 271 -16.45 -8.54 3.16
CA SER A 271 -15.49 -9.29 2.36
C SER A 271 -14.24 -8.48 2.11
N THR A 272 -13.08 -9.13 2.16
CA THR A 272 -11.78 -8.47 2.11
C THR A 272 -10.76 -9.31 1.38
N THR A 273 -9.88 -8.66 0.62
CA THR A 273 -8.73 -9.30 0.00
C THR A 273 -7.47 -9.04 0.83
N MET A 274 -6.64 -10.07 0.93
CA MET A 274 -5.34 -10.04 1.57
C MET A 274 -4.26 -10.27 0.52
N VAL A 275 -3.15 -9.54 0.58
CA VAL A 275 -1.98 -9.79 -0.26
C VAL A 275 -0.76 -10.03 0.63
N THR A 276 0.12 -10.97 0.28
CA THR A 276 1.29 -11.35 1.09
C THR A 276 2.56 -11.36 0.24
N VAL A 277 3.60 -10.65 0.68
CA VAL A 277 4.94 -10.69 0.05
C VAL A 277 5.99 -10.68 1.16
N GLY A 278 6.85 -11.71 1.18
CA GLY A 278 7.82 -11.88 2.27
C GLY A 278 7.10 -12.01 3.61
N ASP A 279 7.51 -11.20 4.58
CA ASP A 279 6.92 -11.14 5.91
C ASP A 279 5.90 -9.98 6.07
N HIS A 280 5.49 -9.35 4.97
CA HIS A 280 4.54 -8.25 4.97
C HIS A 280 3.18 -8.70 4.40
N VAL A 281 2.11 -8.47 5.16
CA VAL A 281 0.73 -8.80 4.76
C VAL A 281 -0.12 -7.55 4.70
N TRP A 282 -0.79 -7.32 3.57
CA TRP A 282 -1.69 -6.19 3.35
C TRP A 282 -3.16 -6.61 3.36
N TYR A 283 -3.97 -5.89 4.15
CA TYR A 283 -5.40 -5.76 3.92
C TYR A 283 -5.62 -4.82 2.73
N SER A 284 -5.68 -5.39 1.51
CA SER A 284 -5.57 -4.66 0.25
C SER A 284 -6.87 -3.96 -0.14
N TYR A 285 -7.98 -4.71 -0.18
CA TYR A 285 -9.33 -4.17 -0.41
C TYR A 285 -10.30 -4.74 0.60
N GLY A 286 -11.30 -3.94 0.97
CA GLY A 286 -12.39 -4.45 1.77
C GLY A 286 -13.70 -3.75 1.53
N ALA A 287 -14.75 -4.46 1.90
CA ALA A 287 -16.11 -4.11 1.66
C ALA A 287 -17.01 -4.59 2.81
N SER A 288 -18.07 -3.84 3.07
CA SER A 288 -19.09 -4.21 4.06
C SER A 288 -20.48 -3.78 3.61
N ALA A 289 -21.46 -4.59 3.97
CA ALA A 289 -22.87 -4.30 3.78
C ALA A 289 -23.33 -3.11 4.65
N ASN A 290 -24.50 -2.56 4.31
CA ASN A 290 -25.08 -1.43 5.04
C ASN A 290 -25.96 -1.86 6.20
N HIS A 291 -26.53 -3.07 6.13
CA HIS A 291 -27.36 -3.67 7.17
C HIS A 291 -26.56 -4.66 8.03
N LYS A 292 -27.18 -5.11 9.11
CA LYS A 292 -26.63 -6.05 10.09
C LYS A 292 -25.25 -5.65 10.66
N ARG A 293 -24.89 -4.37 10.67
CA ARG A 293 -23.58 -3.89 11.16
C ARG A 293 -23.39 -4.13 12.66
N GLU A 294 -24.48 -4.29 13.40
CA GLU A 294 -24.50 -4.61 14.81
C GLU A 294 -23.89 -5.98 15.14
N VAL A 295 -23.83 -6.92 14.19
CA VAL A 295 -23.17 -8.23 14.36
C VAL A 295 -21.66 -8.18 14.09
N ARG A 296 -21.11 -7.01 13.75
CA ARG A 296 -19.65 -6.73 13.67
C ARG A 296 -18.84 -7.63 12.70
N PRO A 297 -19.30 -7.85 11.45
CA PRO A 297 -18.61 -8.72 10.50
C PRO A 297 -17.19 -8.23 10.14
N SER A 298 -16.99 -6.91 10.03
CA SER A 298 -15.68 -6.32 9.74
C SER A 298 -14.65 -6.50 10.86
N ASN A 299 -15.08 -6.60 12.13
CA ASN A 299 -14.16 -6.93 13.22
C ASN A 299 -13.76 -8.41 13.19
N ALA A 300 -14.71 -9.29 12.89
CA ALA A 300 -14.44 -10.73 12.75
C ALA A 300 -13.45 -11.02 11.62
N ILE A 301 -13.66 -10.42 10.44
CA ILE A 301 -12.80 -10.67 9.27
C ILE A 301 -11.37 -10.17 9.50
N GLN A 302 -11.20 -8.99 10.09
CA GLN A 302 -9.87 -8.46 10.40
C GLN A 302 -9.15 -9.30 11.47
N TRP A 303 -9.88 -9.81 12.47
CA TRP A 303 -9.28 -10.71 13.45
C TRP A 303 -8.84 -12.03 12.81
N ARG A 304 -9.65 -12.61 11.91
CA ARG A 304 -9.26 -13.81 11.17
C ARG A 304 -8.04 -13.56 10.29
N MET A 305 -8.03 -12.47 9.50
CA MET A 305 -6.91 -12.11 8.64
C MET A 305 -5.62 -11.88 9.43
N LEU A 306 -5.69 -11.19 10.58
CA LEU A 306 -4.51 -10.98 11.42
C LEU A 306 -3.96 -12.29 12.00
N ARG A 307 -4.84 -13.22 12.41
CA ARG A 307 -4.41 -14.56 12.86
C ARG A 307 -3.73 -15.35 11.75
N ASP A 308 -4.28 -15.28 10.54
CA ASP A 308 -3.71 -15.98 9.38
C ASP A 308 -2.37 -15.33 8.97
N ALA A 309 -2.26 -14.00 9.02
CA ALA A 309 -1.00 -13.27 8.81
C ALA A 309 0.07 -13.68 9.84
N TYR A 310 -0.31 -13.77 11.12
CA TYR A 310 0.57 -14.25 12.18
C TYR A 310 1.03 -15.70 11.92
N ALA A 311 0.12 -16.59 11.52
CA ALA A 311 0.44 -17.98 11.21
C ALA A 311 1.36 -18.12 9.97
N LEU A 312 1.30 -17.16 9.04
CA LEU A 312 2.22 -17.05 7.91
C LEU A 312 3.62 -16.53 8.30
N GLY A 313 3.84 -16.16 9.57
CA GLY A 313 5.10 -15.60 10.04
C GLY A 313 5.30 -14.14 9.66
N ALA A 314 4.23 -13.39 9.42
CA ALA A 314 4.32 -11.98 9.07
C ALA A 314 4.97 -11.16 10.20
N SER A 315 5.88 -10.26 9.84
CA SER A 315 6.44 -9.23 10.70
C SER A 315 5.50 -8.05 10.86
N VAL A 316 4.69 -7.76 9.83
CA VAL A 316 3.75 -6.63 9.79
C VAL A 316 2.42 -7.04 9.15
N TYR A 317 1.32 -6.63 9.79
CA TYR A 317 -0.01 -6.61 9.18
C TYR A 317 -0.43 -5.17 8.88
N ASP A 318 -0.49 -4.81 7.61
CA ASP A 318 -0.76 -3.47 7.12
C ASP A 318 -2.24 -3.31 6.73
N LEU A 319 -2.95 -2.45 7.46
CA LEU A 319 -4.35 -2.11 7.21
C LEU A 319 -4.54 -1.10 6.06
N ARG A 320 -3.48 -0.80 5.31
CA ARG A 320 -3.39 0.15 4.20
C ARG A 320 -3.70 1.59 4.62
N GLY A 321 -3.93 2.44 3.63
CA GLY A 321 -3.99 3.90 3.75
C GLY A 321 -4.96 4.45 4.79
N ILE A 322 -4.51 5.47 5.50
CA ILE A 322 -5.34 6.33 6.34
C ILE A 322 -5.23 7.76 5.82
N SER A 323 -6.26 8.56 6.09
CA SER A 323 -6.10 10.00 6.02
C SER A 323 -5.22 10.49 7.16
N ASP A 324 -4.58 11.64 6.98
CA ASP A 324 -3.88 12.31 8.08
C ASP A 324 -4.82 13.09 9.01
N THR A 325 -6.13 13.11 8.76
CA THR A 325 -7.12 13.82 9.58
C THR A 325 -7.29 13.23 10.97
N LEU A 326 -7.41 14.10 11.96
CA LEU A 326 -7.83 13.82 13.34
C LEU A 326 -9.11 14.60 13.70
N ASP A 327 -9.70 15.31 12.73
CA ASP A 327 -10.94 16.06 12.91
C ASP A 327 -12.15 15.11 12.87
N GLU A 328 -12.94 15.09 13.94
CA GLU A 328 -14.12 14.23 14.08
C GLU A 328 -15.21 14.51 13.03
N ASN A 329 -15.19 15.69 12.41
CA ASN A 329 -16.15 16.09 11.38
C ASN A 329 -15.73 15.66 9.96
N ASP A 330 -14.52 15.14 9.80
CA ASP A 330 -14.04 14.65 8.52
C ASP A 330 -14.69 13.30 8.18
N HIS A 331 -15.21 13.17 6.96
CA HIS A 331 -15.79 11.93 6.45
C HIS A 331 -14.86 10.70 6.54
N LEU A 332 -13.53 10.89 6.55
CA LEU A 332 -12.53 9.82 6.66
C LEU A 332 -12.15 9.49 8.12
N PHE A 333 -12.64 10.25 9.10
CA PHE A 333 -12.31 10.05 10.51
C PHE A 333 -12.72 8.67 11.04
N GLY A 334 -13.85 8.13 10.57
CA GLY A 334 -14.30 6.79 10.93
C GLY A 334 -13.31 5.69 10.55
N LEU A 335 -12.55 5.87 9.47
CA LEU A 335 -11.54 4.91 9.00
C LEU A 335 -10.35 4.85 9.95
N ILE A 336 -9.83 6.01 10.37
CA ILE A 336 -8.72 6.05 11.34
C ILE A 336 -9.17 5.51 12.70
N GLN A 337 -10.37 5.87 13.18
CA GLN A 337 -10.93 5.32 14.43
C GLN A 337 -11.05 3.80 14.42
N PHE A 338 -11.50 3.23 13.30
CA PHE A 338 -11.60 1.78 13.15
C PHE A 338 -10.22 1.12 13.33
N LYS A 339 -9.20 1.64 12.65
CA LYS A 339 -7.84 1.09 12.65
C LYS A 339 -7.13 1.29 13.98
N LEU A 340 -7.30 2.44 14.65
CA LEU A 340 -6.78 2.69 16.01
C LEU A 340 -7.22 1.65 17.03
N GLY A 341 -8.34 0.98 16.79
CA GLY A 341 -8.81 -0.06 17.67
C GLY A 341 -8.02 -1.37 17.63
N THR A 342 -7.17 -1.58 16.62
CA THR A 342 -6.25 -2.73 16.55
C THR A 342 -4.98 -2.52 17.38
N GLY A 343 -4.78 -1.34 17.98
CA GLY A 343 -3.58 -1.06 18.77
C GLY A 343 -2.28 -1.05 17.96
N GLY A 344 -2.38 -0.82 16.65
CA GLY A 344 -1.23 -0.60 15.78
C GLY A 344 -0.73 0.84 15.83
N GLN A 345 -0.08 1.27 14.76
CA GLN A 345 0.54 2.58 14.63
C GLN A 345 0.23 3.19 13.26
N ALA A 346 0.07 4.51 13.21
CA ALA A 346 0.12 5.25 11.96
C ALA A 346 1.57 5.33 11.49
N VAL A 347 1.80 5.13 10.20
CA VAL A 347 3.11 5.10 9.57
C VAL A 347 3.10 6.06 8.39
N GLU A 348 4.02 7.01 8.38
CA GLU A 348 4.24 7.93 7.25
C GLU A 348 5.40 7.44 6.40
N TYR A 349 5.15 7.25 5.11
CA TYR A 349 6.19 7.08 4.11
C TYR A 349 6.67 8.43 3.57
N LEU A 350 7.84 8.42 2.92
CA LEU A 350 8.44 9.60 2.29
C LEU A 350 7.56 10.22 1.18
N GLY A 351 6.49 9.52 0.77
CA GLY A 351 5.52 9.96 -0.22
C GLY A 351 5.99 9.76 -1.63
N GLU A 352 5.23 10.28 -2.59
CA GLU A 352 5.59 10.16 -4.01
C GLU A 352 6.49 11.32 -4.47
N TRP A 353 7.33 11.01 -5.45
CA TRP A 353 8.30 11.91 -6.05
C TRP A 353 8.26 11.82 -7.56
N ASP A 354 8.38 12.96 -8.22
CA ASP A 354 8.34 13.11 -9.67
C ASP A 354 9.66 13.67 -10.20
N PHE A 355 10.13 13.13 -11.32
CA PHE A 355 11.24 13.68 -12.08
C PHE A 355 10.81 14.04 -13.50
N PRO A 356 10.73 15.33 -13.85
CA PRO A 356 10.34 15.76 -15.19
C PRO A 356 11.51 15.61 -16.18
N LEU A 357 11.55 14.47 -16.88
CA LEU A 357 12.49 14.25 -18.00
C LEU A 357 12.22 15.22 -19.17
N ASN A 358 10.95 15.59 -19.37
CA ASN A 358 10.50 16.65 -20.27
C ASN A 358 9.54 17.58 -19.51
N LYS A 359 10.03 18.78 -19.17
CA LYS A 359 9.29 19.77 -18.35
C LYS A 359 7.97 20.22 -18.98
N VAL A 360 7.89 20.31 -20.31
CA VAL A 360 6.68 20.77 -21.01
C VAL A 360 5.58 19.72 -20.92
N LEU A 361 5.91 18.46 -21.23
CA LEU A 361 4.94 17.36 -21.15
C LEU A 361 4.54 17.06 -19.70
N HIS A 362 5.46 17.18 -18.75
CA HIS A 362 5.15 17.06 -17.32
C HIS A 362 4.14 18.12 -16.88
N LYS A 363 4.41 19.40 -17.15
CA LYS A 363 3.49 20.50 -16.80
C LYS A 363 2.12 20.35 -17.48
N ALA A 364 2.07 19.83 -18.70
CA ALA A 364 0.81 19.53 -19.39
C ALA A 364 0.02 18.41 -18.70
N LEU A 365 0.70 17.38 -18.20
CA LEU A 365 0.08 16.32 -17.39
C LEU A 365 -0.49 16.90 -16.09
N ASP A 366 0.29 17.70 -15.36
CA ASP A 366 -0.15 18.31 -14.08
C ASP A 366 -1.41 19.15 -14.29
N LEU A 367 -1.42 19.97 -15.36
CA LEU A 367 -2.59 20.78 -15.71
C LEU A 367 -3.81 19.91 -16.05
N TYR A 368 -3.63 18.79 -16.75
CA TYR A 368 -4.71 17.86 -17.04
C TYR A 368 -5.26 17.19 -15.77
N MET A 369 -4.37 16.75 -14.87
CA MET A 369 -4.75 16.09 -13.62
C MET A 369 -5.45 17.06 -12.65
N SER A 370 -5.06 18.33 -12.61
CA SER A 370 -5.71 19.35 -11.77
C SER A 370 -7.15 19.71 -12.18
N ARG A 371 -7.56 19.35 -13.40
CA ARG A 371 -8.89 19.65 -13.97
C ARG A 371 -9.87 18.47 -13.89
N ARG A 372 -9.42 17.34 -13.34
CA ARG A 372 -10.16 16.08 -13.28
C ARG A 372 -10.50 15.78 -11.83
#